data_AF-A0A933JCQ0-F1
#
_entry.id   AF-A0A933JCQ0-F1
#
_cell.length_a   1.000
_cell.length_b   1.000
_cell.length_c   1.000
_cell.angle_alpha   90.00
_cell.angle_beta   90.00
_cell.angle_gamma   90.00
#
_symmetry.space_group_name_H-M   'P 1'
#
loop_
_entity.id
_entity.type
_entity.pdbx_description
1 polymer ?
#
loop_
_entity_poly.entity_id
_entity_poly.type
_entity_poly.pdbx_seq_one_letter_code
_entity_poly.pdbx_strand_id
1 'polypeptide(L)'
;MKKCYNSLAVPAAAFLCAFALRAAAGPDLNFDQGINVSDVISGLSEAPQPKFIVPTPRVTLIALKKNRGAKTKLEAIEGIGPVYADRLRDWAGIATISELLEAGAAPKGRKEIERSTGIGHKLVLGWVNRADMMRIRGISEEYSDLLEKAGVDTVKELRNRVPENLHKKLLEVNGKKKLVRRVPALSQVTDWVWQANWLAAIVTY
;
A
#
# COMPACT_ATOMS: atom_id res chain seq x y z
N MET A 1 35.37 -12.46 30.31
CA MET A 1 35.42 -13.78 29.63
C MET A 1 34.25 -13.88 28.65
N LYS A 2 34.54 -14.28 27.42
CA LYS A 2 33.63 -14.34 26.26
C LYS A 2 32.53 -15.39 26.46
N LYS A 3 31.28 -15.09 26.09
CA LYS A 3 30.31 -16.11 25.68
C LYS A 3 29.98 -15.88 24.21
N CYS A 4 30.51 -16.76 23.37
CA CYS A 4 30.25 -16.82 21.94
C CYS A 4 28.89 -17.48 21.65
N TYR A 5 28.29 -17.04 20.55
CA TYR A 5 27.06 -17.50 19.91
C TYR A 5 27.05 -18.99 19.59
N ASN A 6 25.93 -19.68 19.82
CA ASN A 6 25.32 -20.61 18.86
C ASN A 6 23.92 -21.05 19.30
N SER A 7 22.88 -20.70 18.52
CA SER A 7 21.71 -21.56 18.27
C SER A 7 20.87 -20.91 17.17
N LEU A 8 20.80 -21.59 16.04
CA LEU A 8 20.12 -21.19 14.82
C LEU A 8 18.60 -21.10 15.06
N ALA A 9 18.04 -19.90 14.98
CA ALA A 9 16.64 -19.72 14.62
C ALA A 9 16.56 -19.73 13.09
N VAL A 10 16.21 -20.88 12.51
CA VAL A 10 15.83 -20.99 11.10
C VAL A 10 14.44 -20.33 10.96
N PRO A 11 14.27 -19.21 10.24
CA PRO A 11 12.97 -18.57 10.12
C PRO A 11 12.07 -19.37 9.18
N ALA A 12 10.76 -19.28 9.42
CA ALA A 12 9.65 -19.98 8.78
C ALA A 12 9.51 -19.86 7.23
N ALA A 13 10.51 -19.34 6.53
CA ALA A 13 10.56 -19.23 5.07
C ALA A 13 10.76 -20.59 4.35
N ALA A 14 11.26 -21.61 5.05
CA ALA A 14 11.56 -22.91 4.44
C ALA A 14 10.31 -23.77 4.14
N PHE A 15 9.20 -23.57 4.85
CA PHE A 15 8.00 -24.42 4.67
C PHE A 15 7.10 -23.98 3.50
N LEU A 16 7.15 -22.72 3.08
CA LEU A 16 6.33 -22.23 1.95
C LEU A 16 6.90 -22.64 0.58
N CYS A 17 8.18 -23.01 0.49
CA CYS A 17 8.80 -23.44 -0.77
C CYS A 17 8.44 -24.90 -1.13
N ALA A 18 8.22 -25.76 -0.14
CA ALA A 18 7.95 -27.20 -0.37
C ALA A 18 6.57 -27.47 -0.99
N PHE A 19 5.57 -26.61 -0.78
CA PHE A 19 4.23 -26.80 -1.34
C PHE A 19 4.13 -26.36 -2.82
N ALA A 20 4.96 -25.39 -3.23
CA ALA A 20 5.00 -24.90 -4.61
C ALA A 20 5.65 -25.90 -5.58
N LEU A 21 6.55 -26.77 -5.11
CA LEU A 21 7.24 -27.74 -5.97
C LEU A 21 6.38 -28.95 -6.37
N ARG A 22 5.28 -29.25 -5.66
CA ARG A 22 4.45 -30.44 -5.93
C ARG A 22 3.44 -30.24 -7.07
N ALA A 23 3.15 -29.00 -7.46
CA ALA A 23 2.15 -28.69 -8.50
C ALA A 23 2.73 -28.67 -9.94
N ALA A 24 4.06 -28.68 -10.09
CA ALA A 24 4.73 -28.56 -11.39
C ALA A 24 5.23 -29.89 -11.97
N ALA A 25 5.16 -30.98 -11.21
CA ALA A 25 5.62 -32.30 -11.65
C ALA A 25 4.41 -33.16 -12.06
N GLY A 26 4.28 -33.43 -13.37
CA GLY A 26 3.35 -34.42 -13.89
C GLY A 26 3.64 -35.84 -13.38
N PRO A 27 2.80 -36.84 -13.75
CA PRO A 27 2.82 -38.18 -13.14
C PRO A 27 4.06 -39.05 -13.44
N ASP A 28 5.08 -38.55 -14.15
CA ASP A 28 6.17 -39.35 -14.71
C ASP A 28 7.55 -39.05 -14.09
N LEU A 29 7.65 -38.96 -12.76
CA LEU A 29 8.97 -38.89 -12.10
C LEU A 29 9.21 -40.13 -11.21
N ASN A 30 9.96 -41.07 -11.77
CA ASN A 30 10.55 -42.21 -11.08
C ASN A 30 11.48 -41.73 -9.96
N PHE A 31 11.22 -42.19 -8.73
CA PHE A 31 11.85 -41.74 -7.49
C PHE A 31 13.10 -42.58 -7.11
N ASP A 32 13.90 -43.04 -8.09
CA ASP A 32 14.98 -44.02 -7.80
C ASP A 32 16.35 -43.67 -8.39
N GLN A 33 16.62 -42.38 -8.59
CA GLN A 33 17.97 -41.89 -8.80
C GLN A 33 18.19 -40.73 -7.82
N GLY A 34 19.09 -40.94 -6.86
CA GLY A 34 19.38 -40.00 -5.78
C GLY A 34 19.68 -38.61 -6.32
N ILE A 35 18.74 -37.69 -6.12
CA ILE A 35 18.94 -36.27 -6.44
C ILE A 35 19.91 -35.72 -5.40
N ASN A 36 21.13 -35.43 -5.83
CA ASN A 36 22.10 -34.75 -4.98
C ASN A 36 21.67 -33.28 -4.82
N VAL A 37 21.38 -32.89 -3.58
CA VAL A 37 20.86 -31.54 -3.24
C VAL A 37 21.86 -30.44 -3.64
N SER A 38 23.16 -30.75 -3.76
CA SER A 38 24.18 -29.81 -4.25
C SER A 38 23.94 -29.33 -5.69
N ASP A 39 23.37 -30.19 -6.53
CA ASP A 39 23.24 -29.91 -7.96
C ASP A 39 22.02 -29.03 -8.24
N VAL A 40 20.98 -29.14 -7.40
CA VAL A 40 19.79 -28.27 -7.44
C VAL A 40 20.12 -26.85 -6.94
N ILE A 41 21.02 -26.72 -5.97
CA ILE A 41 21.42 -25.41 -5.42
C ILE A 41 22.27 -24.61 -6.42
N SER A 42 23.04 -25.30 -7.27
CA SER A 42 23.93 -24.66 -8.25
C SER A 42 23.15 -24.01 -9.42
N GLY A 43 21.94 -24.49 -9.72
CA GLY A 43 21.08 -23.94 -10.78
C GLY A 43 20.24 -22.71 -10.41
N LEU A 44 20.18 -22.33 -9.13
CA LEU A 44 19.41 -21.17 -8.66
C LEU A 44 20.19 -19.85 -8.70
N SER A 45 21.47 -19.89 -9.12
CA SER A 45 22.36 -18.73 -9.14
C SER A 45 22.32 -17.91 -10.44
N GLU A 46 21.68 -18.40 -11.51
CA GLU A 46 21.74 -17.76 -12.84
C GLU A 46 20.38 -17.31 -13.38
N ALA A 47 19.40 -17.06 -12.51
CA ALA A 47 18.26 -16.26 -12.92
C ALA A 47 18.75 -14.80 -13.09
N PRO A 48 18.60 -14.17 -14.28
CA PRO A 48 18.92 -12.77 -14.45
C PRO A 48 18.01 -11.96 -13.52
N GLN A 49 18.58 -11.46 -12.43
CA GLN A 49 17.90 -10.54 -11.53
C GLN A 49 17.43 -9.36 -12.37
N PRO A 50 16.12 -9.03 -12.39
CA PRO A 50 15.67 -7.81 -13.05
C PRO A 50 16.42 -6.64 -12.41
N LYS A 51 17.16 -5.88 -13.22
CA LYS A 51 17.90 -4.69 -12.77
C LYS A 51 16.92 -3.59 -12.38
N PHE A 52 16.21 -3.77 -11.29
CA PHE A 52 15.47 -2.71 -10.65
C PHE A 52 16.49 -1.91 -9.85
N ILE A 53 16.89 -0.76 -10.39
CA ILE A 53 17.65 0.23 -9.64
C ILE A 53 16.71 0.69 -8.53
N VAL A 54 16.85 0.12 -7.33
CA VAL A 54 16.23 0.66 -6.13
C VAL A 54 16.99 1.94 -5.77
N PRO A 55 16.40 3.14 -5.88
CA PRO A 55 17.02 4.31 -5.26
C PRO A 55 16.95 4.06 -3.75
N THR A 56 18.08 3.75 -3.13
CA THR A 56 18.20 3.75 -1.67
C THR A 56 18.10 5.20 -1.20
N PRO A 57 17.03 5.60 -0.47
CA PRO A 57 16.97 6.95 0.03
C PRO A 57 17.91 7.03 1.25
N ARG A 58 19.13 7.54 1.03
CA ARG A 58 20.01 7.95 2.13
C ARG A 58 19.46 9.24 2.74
N VAL A 59 18.37 9.14 3.49
CA VAL A 59 17.85 10.28 4.25
C VAL A 59 18.67 10.40 5.52
N THR A 60 19.64 11.31 5.52
CA THR A 60 20.29 11.75 6.76
C THR A 60 19.27 12.45 7.65
N LEU A 61 19.24 12.10 8.94
CA LEU A 61 18.29 12.56 9.97
C LEU A 61 18.12 14.09 10.09
N ILE A 62 19.05 14.86 9.51
CA ILE A 62 19.11 16.33 9.57
C ILE A 62 18.23 17.00 8.48
N ALA A 63 17.77 16.26 7.47
CA ALA A 63 16.97 16.80 6.35
C ALA A 63 15.44 16.72 6.54
N LEU A 64 14.94 16.44 7.75
CA LEU A 64 13.49 16.33 8.02
C LEU A 64 12.83 17.66 8.42
N LYS A 65 13.59 18.74 8.61
CA LYS A 65 13.05 20.09 8.78
C LYS A 65 12.97 20.76 7.42
N LYS A 66 11.75 20.85 6.86
CA LYS A 66 11.35 21.48 5.58
C LYS A 66 11.05 20.51 4.43
N ASN A 67 10.23 19.49 4.67
CA ASN A 67 9.28 19.12 3.64
C ASN A 67 8.21 20.21 3.62
N ARG A 68 8.36 21.18 2.71
CA ARG A 68 7.20 21.96 2.27
C ARG A 68 6.21 20.91 1.76
N GLY A 69 5.18 20.60 2.55
CA GLY A 69 4.13 19.66 2.16
C GLY A 69 3.74 19.98 0.73
N ALA A 70 3.74 18.96 -0.13
CA ALA A 70 3.27 19.14 -1.49
C ALA A 70 1.93 19.88 -1.40
N LYS A 71 1.82 21.04 -2.07
CA LYS A 71 0.66 21.94 -2.02
C LYS A 71 -0.54 21.30 -2.73
N THR A 72 -0.96 20.13 -2.29
CA THR A 72 -2.11 19.44 -2.85
C THR A 72 -3.35 19.97 -2.15
N LYS A 73 -4.21 20.57 -2.95
CA LYS A 73 -5.48 21.18 -2.52
C LYS A 73 -6.42 20.10 -1.96
N LEU A 74 -7.22 20.45 -0.96
CA LEU A 74 -8.19 19.54 -0.36
C LEU A 74 -9.22 19.04 -1.39
N GLU A 75 -9.56 19.89 -2.35
CA GLU A 75 -10.52 19.65 -3.41
C GLU A 75 -10.08 18.56 -4.41
N ALA A 76 -8.86 18.03 -4.29
CA ALA A 76 -8.42 16.86 -5.05
C ALA A 76 -8.80 15.52 -4.38
N ILE A 77 -9.51 15.57 -3.25
CA ILE A 77 -10.12 14.40 -2.61
C ILE A 77 -11.60 14.38 -2.95
N GLU A 78 -12.04 13.28 -3.55
CA GLU A 78 -13.43 13.13 -3.98
C GLU A 78 -14.37 13.28 -2.77
N GLY A 79 -15.42 14.07 -2.96
CA GLY A 79 -16.36 14.47 -1.92
C GLY A 79 -15.97 15.70 -1.09
N ILE A 80 -14.76 16.26 -1.24
CA ILE A 80 -14.42 17.57 -0.68
C ILE A 80 -14.70 18.66 -1.73
N GLY A 81 -15.96 19.10 -1.78
CA GLY A 81 -16.33 20.31 -2.51
C GLY A 81 -15.83 21.61 -1.84
N PRO A 82 -15.97 22.77 -2.50
CA PRO A 82 -15.50 24.06 -1.98
C PRO A 82 -16.07 24.38 -0.59
N VAL A 83 -17.33 24.03 -0.33
CA VAL A 83 -17.99 24.23 0.98
C VAL A 83 -17.28 23.48 2.11
N TYR A 84 -16.88 22.23 1.88
CA TYR A 84 -16.17 21.45 2.89
C TYR A 84 -14.70 21.88 3.00
N ALA A 85 -14.07 22.22 1.88
CA ALA A 85 -12.70 22.73 1.86
C ALA A 85 -12.59 24.05 2.65
N ASP A 86 -13.51 25.00 2.43
CA ASP A 86 -13.57 26.26 3.18
C ASP A 86 -13.79 26.01 4.66
N ARG A 87 -14.68 25.07 5.01
CA ARG A 87 -14.92 24.75 6.42
C ARG A 87 -13.70 24.12 7.11
N LEU A 88 -12.98 23.23 6.44
CA LEU A 88 -11.74 22.67 6.95
C LEU A 88 -10.67 23.75 7.13
N ARG A 89 -10.56 24.68 6.17
CA ARG A 89 -9.64 25.83 6.22
C ARG A 89 -9.97 26.77 7.37
N ASP A 90 -11.21 27.22 7.43
CA ASP A 90 -11.60 28.32 8.31
C ASP A 90 -11.76 27.86 9.77
N TRP A 91 -12.27 26.65 10.00
CA TRP A 91 -12.68 26.22 11.34
C TRP A 91 -11.71 25.22 11.97
N ALA A 92 -10.98 24.45 11.16
CA ALA A 92 -9.98 23.50 11.64
C ALA A 92 -8.53 23.91 11.31
N GLY A 93 -8.33 24.98 10.52
CA GLY A 93 -7.00 25.43 10.11
C GLY A 93 -6.29 24.45 9.15
N ILE A 94 -7.05 23.59 8.46
CA ILE A 94 -6.53 22.56 7.56
C ILE A 94 -6.70 23.06 6.13
N ALA A 95 -5.61 23.34 5.42
CA ALA A 95 -5.64 23.88 4.06
C ALA A 95 -5.16 22.91 2.98
N THR A 96 -4.48 21.83 3.38
CA THR A 96 -3.86 20.88 2.47
C THR A 96 -4.18 19.43 2.83
N ILE A 97 -4.04 18.53 1.85
CA ILE A 97 -4.21 17.09 2.07
C ILE A 97 -3.26 16.56 3.15
N SER A 98 -2.01 17.05 3.17
CA SER A 98 -1.02 16.62 4.16
C SER A 98 -1.44 17.01 5.57
N GLU A 99 -1.95 18.23 5.76
CA GLU A 99 -2.47 18.69 7.05
C GLU A 99 -3.72 17.89 7.46
N LEU A 100 -4.59 17.56 6.51
CA LEU A 100 -5.77 16.72 6.79
C LEU A 100 -5.35 15.33 7.28
N LEU A 101 -4.38 14.70 6.61
CA LEU A 101 -3.87 13.40 7.00
C LEU A 101 -3.20 13.45 8.36
N GLU A 102 -2.38 14.47 8.63
CA GLU A 102 -1.69 14.64 9.91
C GLU A 102 -2.68 14.86 11.06
N ALA A 103 -3.61 15.80 10.90
CA ALA A 103 -4.63 16.11 11.91
C ALA A 103 -5.61 14.94 12.12
N GLY A 104 -5.96 14.23 11.05
CA GLY A 104 -6.93 13.13 11.06
C GLY A 104 -6.36 11.73 11.29
N ALA A 105 -5.04 11.58 11.42
CA ALA A 105 -4.39 10.27 11.54
C ALA A 105 -4.93 9.44 12.73
N ALA A 106 -5.22 10.08 13.86
CA ALA A 106 -5.74 9.41 15.05
C ALA A 106 -7.25 9.59 15.24
N PRO A 107 -7.95 8.64 15.88
CA PRO A 107 -9.40 8.76 16.17
C PRO A 107 -9.76 10.05 16.92
N LYS A 108 -8.89 10.46 17.86
CA LYS A 108 -9.05 11.73 18.60
C LYS A 108 -9.01 12.95 17.68
N GLY A 109 -8.07 12.96 16.73
CA GLY A 109 -7.93 14.06 15.77
C GLY A 109 -9.16 14.16 14.85
N ARG A 110 -9.67 13.03 14.36
CA ARG A 110 -10.92 13.02 13.57
C ARG A 110 -12.13 13.52 14.35
N LYS A 111 -12.24 13.18 15.64
CA LYS A 111 -13.29 13.73 16.52
C LYS A 111 -13.15 15.24 16.71
N GLU A 112 -11.93 15.76 16.75
CA GLU A 112 -11.69 17.21 16.83
C GLU A 112 -12.11 17.91 15.54
N ILE A 113 -11.77 17.34 14.38
CA ILE A 113 -12.20 17.86 13.07
C ILE A 113 -13.73 17.86 13.00
N GLU A 114 -14.38 16.76 13.38
CA GLU A 114 -15.84 16.66 13.43
C GLU A 114 -16.47 17.70 14.36
N ARG A 115 -15.91 17.89 15.57
CA ARG A 115 -16.41 18.88 16.53
C ARG A 115 -16.25 20.32 16.01
N SER A 116 -15.09 20.65 15.48
CA SER A 116 -14.76 22.01 15.02
C SER A 116 -15.52 22.37 13.76
N THR A 117 -15.69 21.43 12.82
CA THR A 117 -16.31 21.68 11.50
C THR A 117 -17.78 21.24 11.40
N GLY A 118 -18.28 20.45 12.36
CA GLY A 118 -19.60 19.81 12.24
C GLY A 118 -19.70 18.83 11.06
N ILE A 119 -18.58 18.41 10.47
CA ILE A 119 -18.54 17.41 9.39
C ILE A 119 -18.61 16.02 10.03
N GLY A 120 -19.56 15.20 9.58
CA GLY A 120 -19.80 13.89 10.18
C GLY A 120 -18.60 12.96 10.13
N HIS A 121 -18.42 12.17 11.20
CA HIS A 121 -17.30 11.27 11.42
C HIS A 121 -16.90 10.43 10.20
N LYS A 122 -17.90 9.84 9.52
CA LYS A 122 -17.69 8.93 8.39
C LYS A 122 -17.05 9.64 7.19
N LEU A 123 -17.42 10.89 6.93
CA LEU A 123 -16.83 11.69 5.85
C LEU A 123 -15.37 12.01 6.16
N VAL A 124 -15.09 12.48 7.39
CA VAL A 124 -13.73 12.80 7.83
C VAL A 124 -12.83 11.56 7.71
N LEU A 125 -13.29 10.40 8.19
CA LEU A 125 -12.52 9.15 8.07
C LEU A 125 -12.27 8.76 6.61
N GLY A 126 -13.28 8.87 5.75
CA GLY A 126 -13.15 8.58 4.32
C GLY A 126 -12.11 9.47 3.65
N TRP A 127 -12.13 10.78 3.92
CA TRP A 127 -11.15 11.70 3.37
C TRP A 127 -9.73 11.47 3.88
N VAL A 128 -9.57 11.15 5.17
CA VAL A 128 -8.27 10.81 5.75
C VAL A 128 -7.70 9.53 5.12
N ASN A 129 -8.54 8.52 4.92
CA ASN A 129 -8.14 7.28 4.26
C ASN A 129 -7.72 7.51 2.80
N ARG A 130 -8.48 8.33 2.04
CA ARG A 130 -8.12 8.73 0.68
C ARG A 130 -6.81 9.53 0.65
N ALA A 131 -6.63 10.46 1.59
CA ALA A 131 -5.39 11.20 1.77
C ALA A 131 -4.19 10.29 2.04
N ASP A 132 -4.37 9.23 2.84
CA ASP A 132 -3.33 8.22 3.08
C ASP A 132 -3.01 7.42 1.80
N MET A 133 -4.04 7.06 1.03
CA MET A 133 -3.87 6.33 -0.23
C MET A 133 -3.11 7.14 -1.30
N MET A 134 -3.34 8.46 -1.37
CA MET A 134 -2.67 9.37 -2.30
C MET A 134 -1.16 9.52 -2.06
N ARG A 135 -0.61 8.96 -0.97
CA ARG A 135 0.84 8.83 -0.76
C ARG A 135 1.48 7.84 -1.72
N ILE A 136 0.71 6.89 -2.24
CA ILE A 136 1.17 5.91 -3.22
C ILE A 136 1.17 6.57 -4.60
N ARG A 137 2.34 6.57 -5.24
CA ARG A 137 2.51 7.18 -6.55
C ARG A 137 1.65 6.44 -7.57
N GLY A 138 0.92 7.22 -8.37
CA GLY A 138 0.03 6.72 -9.41
C GLY A 138 -1.38 6.42 -8.93
N ILE A 139 -1.69 6.60 -7.64
CA ILE A 139 -3.07 6.66 -7.15
C ILE A 139 -3.54 8.11 -7.15
N SER A 140 -4.46 8.42 -8.05
CA SER A 140 -5.21 9.68 -8.06
C SER A 140 -6.53 9.54 -7.30
N GLU A 141 -7.25 10.65 -7.17
CA GLU A 141 -8.62 10.72 -6.67
C GLU A 141 -9.52 9.61 -7.21
N GLU A 142 -9.64 9.53 -8.53
CA GLU A 142 -10.42 8.53 -9.27
C GLU A 142 -10.06 7.08 -8.91
N TYR A 143 -8.77 6.78 -8.79
CA TYR A 143 -8.32 5.43 -8.44
C TYR A 143 -8.51 5.14 -6.95
N SER A 144 -8.44 6.14 -6.09
CA SER A 144 -8.75 5.98 -4.67
C SER A 144 -10.23 5.65 -4.45
N ASP A 145 -11.15 6.28 -5.18
CA ASP A 145 -12.59 5.94 -5.10
C ASP A 145 -12.87 4.55 -5.70
N LEU A 146 -12.23 4.20 -6.82
CA LEU A 146 -12.37 2.86 -7.40
C LEU A 146 -11.88 1.76 -6.43
N LEU A 147 -10.75 1.98 -5.75
CA LEU A 147 -10.22 1.08 -4.73
C LEU A 147 -11.19 0.93 -3.55
N GLU A 148 -11.74 2.04 -3.06
CA GLU A 148 -12.75 2.04 -2.01
C GLU A 148 -13.99 1.24 -2.43
N LYS A 149 -14.48 1.46 -3.65
CA LYS A 149 -15.63 0.69 -4.17
C LYS A 149 -15.30 -0.78 -4.44
N ALA A 150 -14.02 -1.13 -4.55
CA ALA A 150 -13.54 -2.51 -4.60
C ALA A 150 -13.30 -3.13 -3.21
N GLY A 151 -13.55 -2.37 -2.13
CA GLY A 151 -13.40 -2.80 -0.74
C GLY A 151 -11.96 -2.70 -0.23
N VAL A 152 -11.18 -1.76 -0.77
CA VAL A 152 -9.83 -1.44 -0.31
C VAL A 152 -9.81 0.01 0.11
N ASP A 153 -10.03 0.24 1.40
CA ASP A 153 -10.24 1.58 1.95
C ASP A 153 -8.96 2.11 2.61
N THR A 154 -7.97 1.25 2.84
CA THR A 154 -6.77 1.59 3.63
C THR A 154 -5.49 1.06 3.00
N VAL A 155 -4.37 1.73 3.25
CA VAL A 155 -3.03 1.26 2.81
C VAL A 155 -2.72 -0.11 3.41
N LYS A 156 -3.19 -0.38 4.64
CA LYS A 156 -3.04 -1.68 5.33
C LYS A 156 -3.76 -2.81 4.61
N GLU A 157 -4.94 -2.55 4.06
CA GLU A 157 -5.66 -3.53 3.26
C GLU A 157 -4.98 -3.74 1.91
N LEU A 158 -4.59 -2.66 1.23
CA LEU A 158 -3.97 -2.71 -0.08
C LEU A 158 -2.70 -3.58 -0.08
N ARG A 159 -1.80 -3.39 0.90
CA ARG A 159 -0.55 -4.18 0.99
C ARG A 159 -0.77 -5.68 1.20
N ASN A 160 -1.95 -6.08 1.70
CA ASN A 160 -2.32 -7.47 1.94
C ASN A 160 -3.13 -8.08 0.77
N ARG A 161 -3.42 -7.33 -0.29
CA ARG A 161 -4.15 -7.84 -1.45
C ARG A 161 -3.23 -8.63 -2.39
N VAL A 162 -3.80 -9.64 -3.02
CA VAL A 162 -3.21 -10.32 -4.18
C VAL A 162 -3.49 -9.46 -5.42
N PRO A 163 -2.48 -8.94 -6.15
CA PRO A 163 -2.66 -7.99 -7.24
C PRO A 163 -3.61 -8.48 -8.34
N GLU A 164 -3.53 -9.76 -8.72
CA GLU A 164 -4.34 -10.37 -9.78
C GLU A 164 -5.82 -10.39 -9.41
N ASN A 165 -6.12 -10.72 -8.15
CA ASN A 165 -7.49 -10.74 -7.64
C ASN A 165 -8.05 -9.33 -7.49
N LEU A 166 -7.22 -8.39 -7.02
CA LEU A 166 -7.60 -6.98 -6.94
C LEU A 166 -7.90 -6.41 -8.32
N HIS A 167 -7.04 -6.64 -9.31
CA HIS A 167 -7.24 -6.16 -10.67
C HIS A 167 -8.54 -6.69 -11.29
N LYS A 168 -8.84 -7.98 -11.13
CA LYS A 168 -10.14 -8.56 -11.55
C LYS A 168 -11.31 -7.85 -10.87
N LYS A 169 -11.20 -7.56 -9.57
CA LYS A 169 -12.24 -6.83 -8.83
C LYS A 169 -12.42 -5.40 -9.33
N LEU A 170 -11.33 -4.70 -9.63
CA LEU A 170 -11.36 -3.35 -10.19
C LEU A 170 -12.06 -3.31 -11.55
N LEU A 171 -11.80 -4.30 -12.41
CA LEU A 171 -12.52 -4.46 -13.69
C LEU A 171 -14.02 -4.68 -13.48
N GLU A 172 -14.39 -5.59 -12.58
CA GLU A 172 -15.80 -5.88 -12.26
C GLU A 172 -16.54 -4.63 -11.73
N VAL A 173 -15.93 -3.93 -10.77
CA VAL A 173 -16.51 -2.74 -10.15
C VAL A 173 -16.63 -1.61 -11.16
N ASN A 174 -15.59 -1.38 -11.97
CA ASN A 174 -15.63 -0.32 -12.98
C ASN A 174 -16.61 -0.64 -14.12
N GLY A 175 -16.76 -1.91 -14.50
CA GLY A 175 -17.78 -2.33 -15.47
C GLY A 175 -19.21 -2.01 -15.02
N LYS A 176 -19.47 -2.04 -13.71
CA LYS A 176 -20.77 -1.73 -13.11
C LYS A 176 -20.97 -0.23 -12.85
N LYS A 177 -19.97 0.43 -12.26
CA LYS A 177 -20.08 1.80 -11.73
C LYS A 177 -19.50 2.87 -12.64
N LYS A 178 -18.65 2.50 -13.61
CA LYS A 178 -17.99 3.40 -14.57
C LYS A 178 -17.29 4.59 -13.89
N LEU A 179 -16.56 4.30 -12.81
CA LEU A 179 -15.85 5.30 -12.00
C LEU A 179 -14.69 5.91 -12.78
N VAL A 180 -13.92 5.09 -13.48
CA VAL A 180 -12.75 5.55 -14.25
C VAL A 180 -12.90 5.29 -15.73
N ARG A 181 -12.41 6.23 -16.54
CA ARG A 181 -12.36 6.08 -18.00
C ARG A 181 -11.41 4.96 -18.44
N ARG A 182 -10.30 4.78 -17.72
CA ARG A 182 -9.28 3.75 -17.99
C ARG A 182 -8.95 3.03 -16.68
N VAL A 183 -9.26 1.74 -16.64
CA VAL A 183 -8.90 0.87 -15.51
C VAL A 183 -7.37 0.74 -15.46
N PRO A 184 -6.75 0.76 -14.26
CA PRO A 184 -5.31 0.58 -14.12
C PRO A 184 -4.89 -0.79 -14.67
N ALA A 185 -3.72 -0.83 -15.31
CA ALA A 185 -3.14 -2.11 -15.75
C ALA A 185 -2.71 -2.96 -14.54
N LEU A 186 -2.62 -4.27 -14.72
CA LEU A 186 -2.16 -5.18 -13.67
C LEU A 186 -0.79 -4.76 -13.10
N SER A 187 0.15 -4.33 -13.94
CA SER A 187 1.47 -3.85 -13.51
C SER A 187 1.39 -2.66 -12.57
N GLN A 188 0.43 -1.75 -12.79
CA GLN A 188 0.19 -0.60 -11.93
C GLN A 188 -0.40 -1.01 -10.58
N VAL A 189 -1.34 -1.96 -10.59
CA VAL A 189 -1.90 -2.53 -9.34
C VAL A 189 -0.81 -3.25 -8.53
N THR A 190 0.06 -4.01 -9.20
CA THR A 190 1.21 -4.67 -8.56
C THR A 190 2.16 -3.66 -7.93
N ASP A 191 2.47 -2.56 -8.64
CA ASP A 191 3.31 -1.49 -8.11
C ASP A 191 2.66 -0.80 -6.89
N TRP A 192 1.35 -0.56 -6.91
CA TRP A 192 0.64 0.00 -5.75
C TRP A 192 0.72 -0.90 -4.51
N VAL A 193 0.49 -2.21 -4.67
CA VAL A 193 0.61 -3.18 -3.58
C VAL A 193 2.05 -3.22 -3.06
N TRP A 194 3.04 -3.18 -3.96
CA TRP A 194 4.45 -3.10 -3.58
C TRP A 194 4.76 -1.83 -2.78
N GLN A 195 4.38 -0.65 -3.28
CA GLN A 195 4.58 0.62 -2.57
C GLN A 195 3.91 0.60 -1.18
N ALA A 196 2.69 0.06 -1.08
CA ALA A 196 1.95 -0.03 0.19
C ALA A 196 2.67 -0.88 1.25
N ASN A 197 3.48 -1.86 0.85
CA ASN A 197 4.30 -2.67 1.77
C ASN A 197 5.44 -1.87 2.42
N TRP A 198 5.93 -0.82 1.75
CA TRP A 198 7.04 0.01 2.23
C TRP A 198 6.60 1.30 2.92
N LEU A 199 5.29 1.59 2.94
CA LEU A 199 4.75 2.75 3.64
C LEU A 199 4.53 2.47 5.12
N ALA A 200 4.97 3.41 5.96
CA ALA A 200 4.58 3.44 7.36
C ALA A 200 3.07 3.67 7.48
N ALA A 201 2.44 2.92 8.40
CA ALA A 201 1.05 3.12 8.77
C ALA A 201 0.91 4.45 9.53
N ILE A 202 0.18 5.40 8.95
CA ILE A 202 -0.08 6.71 9.56
C ILE A 202 -1.43 6.71 10.26
N VAL A 203 -2.47 6.20 9.60
CA VAL A 203 -3.83 6.21 10.13
C VAL A 203 -4.02 5.10 11.16
N THR A 204 -4.57 5.49 12.31
CA THR A 204 -4.99 4.59 13.39
C THR A 204 -6.51 4.60 13.53
N TYR A 205 -7.07 3.45 13.90
CA TYR A 205 -8.51 3.17 13.94
C TYR A 205 -8.99 2.98 15.37
#